data_AF-A0A522LCN8-F1
#
_entry.id   AF-A0A522LCN8-F1
#
_cell.length_a   1.000
_cell.length_b   1.000
_cell.length_c   1.000
_cell.angle_alpha   90.00
_cell.angle_beta   90.00
_cell.angle_gamma   90.00
#
_symmetry.space_group_name_H-M   'P 1'
#
loop_
_entity.id
_entity.type
_entity.pdbx_description
1 polymer ?
#
loop_
_entity_poly.entity_id
_entity_poly.type
_entity_poly.pdbx_seq_one_letter_code
_entity_poly.pdbx_strand_id
1 'polypeptide(L)' 'SQYRSAIFYSTPEQEKAARESKQKLESSGKFKGKIVTEILPLAKFYPAEEYHQNYYRKRGIKPACRLH' A
#
# COMPACT_ATOMS: atom_id res chain seq x y z
N SER A 1 -3.33 -2.03 -15.98
CA SER A 1 -3.98 -2.55 -14.75
C SER A 1 -4.02 -1.43 -13.71
N GLN A 2 -5.10 -1.29 -12.93
CA GLN A 2 -5.22 -0.21 -11.92
C GLN A 2 -4.69 -0.59 -10.53
N TYR A 3 -4.38 -1.87 -10.30
CA TYR A 3 -3.93 -2.37 -9.01
C TYR A 3 -2.46 -2.76 -9.07
N ARG A 4 -1.62 -2.03 -8.35
CA ARG A 4 -0.23 -2.39 -8.03
C ARG A 4 0.04 -2.08 -6.57
N SER A 5 0.96 -2.83 -5.95
CA SER A 5 1.41 -2.58 -4.58
C SER A 5 2.50 -1.51 -4.59
N ALA A 6 2.31 -0.42 -3.87
CA ALA A 6 3.28 0.65 -3.73
C ALA A 6 3.21 1.30 -2.34
N ILE A 7 4.36 1.76 -1.85
CA ILE A 7 4.52 2.62 -0.67
C ILE A 7 5.05 3.96 -1.17
N PHE A 8 4.35 5.05 -0.84
CA PHE A 8 4.77 6.41 -1.16
C PHE A 8 5.33 7.09 0.09
N TYR A 9 6.59 7.52 0.06
CA TYR A 9 7.25 8.17 1.20
C TYR A 9 7.36 9.68 1.01
N SER A 10 7.19 10.44 2.09
CA SER A 10 7.42 11.90 2.11
C SER A 10 8.70 12.29 2.85
N THR A 11 9.34 11.36 3.58
CA THR A 11 10.59 11.61 4.28
C THR A 11 11.61 10.49 4.08
N PRO A 12 12.92 10.77 4.22
CA PRO A 12 13.97 9.76 4.14
C PRO A 12 13.82 8.64 5.19
N GLU A 13 13.30 8.96 6.39
CA GLU A 13 13.08 8.00 7.47
C GLU A 13 11.99 6.99 7.08
N GLN A 14 10.92 7.46 6.43
CA GLN A 14 9.87 6.59 5.88
C GLN A 14 10.42 5.70 4.77
N GLU A 15 11.27 6.23 3.89
CA GLU A 15 11.92 5.45 2.84
C GLU A 15 12.76 4.31 3.45
N LYS A 16 13.62 4.65 4.42
CA LYS A 16 14.47 3.68 5.12
C LYS A 16 13.65 2.60 5.80
N ALA A 17 12.65 2.98 6.59
CA ALA A 17 11.78 2.04 7.29
C ALA A 17 11.01 1.12 6.33
N ALA A 18 10.53 1.64 5.19
CA ALA A 18 9.86 0.84 4.17
C ALA A 18 10.80 -0.20 3.54
N ARG A 19 12.04 0.19 3.23
CA ARG A 19 13.06 -0.71 2.66
C ARG A 19 13.46 -1.80 3.64
N GLU A 20 13.71 -1.45 4.91
CA GLU A 20 14.04 -2.40 5.97
C GLU A 20 12.91 -3.40 6.21
N SER A 21 11.66 -2.92 6.25
CA SER A 21 10.48 -3.79 6.41
C SER A 21 10.32 -4.75 5.24
N LYS A 22 10.50 -4.26 4.01
CA LYS A 22 10.48 -5.10 2.80
C LYS A 22 11.55 -6.19 2.87
N GLN A 23 12.78 -5.83 3.18
CA GLN A 23 13.89 -6.79 3.28
C GLN A 23 13.66 -7.82 4.39
N LYS A 24 13.17 -7.39 5.56
CA LYS A 24 12.82 -8.29 6.66
C LYS A 24 11.75 -9.30 6.24
N LEU A 25 10.73 -8.87 5.48
CA LEU A 25 9.70 -9.76 4.98
C LEU A 25 10.22 -10.71 3.90
N GLU A 26 11.05 -10.25 2.96
CA GLU A 26 11.69 -11.10 1.96
C GLU A 26 12.55 -12.19 2.62
N SER A 27 13.35 -11.82 3.61
CA SER A 27 14.18 -12.78 4.37
C SER A 27 13.39 -13.69 5.31
N SER A 28 12.16 -13.33 5.67
CA SER A 28 11.35 -14.12 6.62
C SER A 28 10.78 -15.41 6.04
N GLY A 29 10.78 -15.57 4.72
CA GLY A 29 10.16 -16.72 4.04
C GLY A 29 8.62 -16.80 4.20
N LYS A 30 7.98 -15.78 4.80
CA LYS A 30 6.53 -15.73 5.00
C LYS A 30 5.74 -15.75 3.68
N PHE A 31 6.33 -15.21 2.63
CA PHE A 31 5.73 -15.19 1.30
C PHE A 31 6.48 -16.14 0.38
N LYS A 32 5.75 -16.97 -0.36
CA LYS A 32 6.31 -17.93 -1.33
C LYS A 32 6.91 -17.26 -2.58
N GLY A 33 6.73 -15.95 -2.74
CA GLY A 33 7.19 -15.18 -3.90
C GLY A 33 7.88 -13.88 -3.50
N LYS A 34 8.59 -13.29 -4.46
CA LYS A 34 9.30 -12.01 -4.28
C LYS A 34 8.33 -10.89 -3.91
N ILE A 35 8.76 -9.99 -3.03
CA ILE A 35 7.97 -8.81 -2.69
C ILE A 35 8.15 -7.77 -3.79
N VAL A 36 7.12 -7.60 -4.61
CA VAL A 36 7.12 -6.67 -5.75
C VAL A 36 6.70 -5.24 -5.39
N THR A 37 6.39 -4.97 -4.12
CA THR A 37 5.98 -3.63 -3.65
C THR A 37 7.02 -2.58 -4.04
N GLU A 38 6.57 -1.54 -4.76
CA GLU A 38 7.36 -0.38 -5.14
C GLU A 38 7.51 0.57 -3.94
N ILE A 39 8.67 1.21 -3.79
CA ILE A 39 8.91 2.26 -2.78
C ILE A 39 9.30 3.51 -3.55
N LEU A 40 8.41 4.49 -3.60
CA LEU A 40 8.52 5.67 -4.47
C LEU A 40 8.32 6.95 -3.66
N PRO A 41 8.97 8.06 -4.05
CA PRO A 41 8.69 9.35 -3.43
C PRO A 41 7.22 9.74 -3.67
N LEU A 42 6.61 10.36 -2.67
CA LEU A 42 5.25 10.87 -2.75
C LEU A 42 5.19 11.98 -3.80
N ALA A 43 4.54 11.69 -4.92
CA ALA A 43 4.13 12.71 -5.90
C ALA A 43 2.82 13.37 -5.47
N LYS A 44 2.37 14.37 -6.23
CA LYS A 44 1.09 15.03 -5.99
C LYS A 44 -0.04 14.01 -5.92
N PHE A 45 -0.73 13.98 -4.78
CA PHE A 45 -1.89 13.13 -4.56
C PHE A 45 -3.15 13.89 -4.94
N TYR A 46 -3.96 13.28 -5.81
CA TYR A 46 -5.24 13.83 -6.24
C TYR A 46 -6.35 13.06 -5.50
N PRO A 47 -7.16 13.73 -4.67
CA PRO A 47 -8.29 13.09 -4.01
C PRO A 47 -9.23 12.45 -5.05
N ALA A 48 -9.66 11.22 -4.78
CA ALA A 48 -10.75 10.60 -5.53
C ALA A 48 -12.07 11.34 -5.26
N GLU A 49 -13.06 11.20 -6.16
CA GLU A 49 -14.36 11.86 -6.01
C GLU A 49 -15.04 11.49 -4.68
N GLU A 50 -15.91 12.37 -4.17
CA GLU A 50 -16.60 12.22 -2.87
C GLU A 50 -17.38 10.90 -2.74
N TYR A 51 -17.86 10.37 -3.86
CA TYR A 51 -18.49 9.04 -3.93
C TYR A 51 -17.58 7.92 -3.42
N HIS A 52 -16.28 7.97 -3.71
CA HIS A 52 -15.30 6.96 -3.30
C HIS A 52 -14.89 7.11 -1.83
N GLN A 53 -15.07 8.30 -1.25
CA GLN A 53 -14.70 8.56 0.13
C GLN A 53 -15.60 7.78 1.09
N ASN A 54 -14.98 6.97 1.96
CA ASN A 54 -15.67 6.14 2.94
C ASN A 54 -16.73 5.20 2.33
N TYR A 55 -16.55 4.79 1.08
CA TYR A 55 -17.54 4.03 0.30
C TYR A 55 -18.14 2.83 1.07
N TYR A 56 -17.29 1.97 1.63
CA TYR A 56 -17.75 0.79 2.39
C TYR A 56 -18.57 1.17 3.63
N ARG A 57 -18.16 2.20 4.36
CA ARG A 57 -18.87 2.70 5.55
C ARG A 57 -20.23 3.30 5.17
N LYS A 58 -20.26 4.13 4.14
CA LYS A 58 -21.50 4.79 3.67
C LYS A 58 -22.54 3.77 3.17
N ARG A 59 -22.09 2.64 2.62
CA ARG A 59 -22.98 1.60 2.06
C ARG A 59 -23.23 0.40 2.96
N GLY A 60 -22.67 0.36 4.17
CA GLY A 60 -22.84 -0.77 5.10
C GLY A 60 -22.34 -2.12 4.55
N ILE A 61 -21.49 -2.10 3.52
CA ILE A 61 -20.99 -3.28 2.83
C ILE A 61 -19.61 -3.65 3.38
N LYS A 62 -19.37 -4.95 3.54
CA LYS A 62 -18.04 -5.45 3.91
C LYS A 62 -17.07 -5.21 2.75
N PRO A 63 -15.83 -4.76 3.01
CA PRO A 63 -14.84 -4.59 1.97
C PRO A 63 -14.53 -5.93 1.29
N ALA A 64 -14.70 -5.97 -0.03
CA ALA A 64 -14.29 -7.11 -0.84
C ALA A 64 -12.75 -7.08 -0.99
N CYS A 65 -12.11 -8.26 -0.86
CA CYS A 65 -10.64 -8.42 -0.88
C CYS A 65 -9.86 -7.54 0.09
N ARG A 66 -10.16 -7.64 1.40
CA ARG A 66 -9.27 -7.19 2.48
C ARG A 66 -8.39 -8.37 2.91
N LEU A 67 -7.09 -8.33 2.62
CA LEU A 67 -6.15 -9.29 3.20
C LEU A 67 -5.85 -8.86 4.65
N HIS A 68 -6.03 -9.80 5.59
CA HIS A 68 -5.74 -9.66 7.02
C HIS A 68 -4.36 -10.22 7.34
#